data_AF-A0A432TC20-F1
#
_entry.id   AF-A0A432TC20-F1
#
_cell.length_a   1.000
_cell.length_b   1.000
_cell.length_c   1.000
_cell.angle_alpha   90.00
_cell.angle_beta   90.00
_cell.angle_gamma   90.00
#
_symmetry.space_group_name_H-M   'P 1'
#
loop_
_entity.id
_entity.type
_entity.pdbx_description
1 polymer ?
#
loop_
_entity_poly.entity_id
_entity_poly.type
_entity_poly.pdbx_seq_one_letter_code
_entity_poly.pdbx_strand_id
1 'polypeptide(L)' 'ACISNCVAPCNRGEEAKVVGYCIADRLSDAYDGIAETGLFFTGATGYRLKEIITVKELIHKLMEGEDAEDEK' A
#
# COMPACT_ATOMS: atom_id res chain seq x y z
N ALA A 1 16.07 -19.35 1.35
CA ALA A 1 16.42 -18.64 2.60
C ALA A 1 15.68 -17.31 2.60
N CYS A 2 15.34 -16.73 3.75
CA CYS A 2 14.70 -15.40 3.79
C CYS A 2 15.73 -14.31 3.47
N ILE A 3 15.44 -13.49 2.46
CA ILE A 3 16.31 -12.39 2.01
C ILE A 3 15.96 -11.11 2.79
N SER A 4 14.66 -10.83 2.95
CA SER A 4 14.19 -9.54 3.46
C SER A 4 14.34 -9.35 4.97
N ASN A 5 14.40 -10.45 5.74
CA ASN A 5 14.57 -10.46 7.20
C ASN A 5 13.70 -9.40 7.94
N CYS A 6 12.45 -9.23 7.49
CA CYS A 6 11.64 -8.05 7.78
C CYS A 6 10.73 -8.20 9.01
N VAL A 7 10.02 -9.33 9.14
CA VAL A 7 9.06 -9.59 10.21
C VAL A 7 9.65 -10.59 11.19
N ALA A 8 9.97 -10.14 12.41
CA ALA A 8 10.54 -11.01 13.44
C ALA A 8 9.69 -12.27 13.74
N PRO A 9 8.35 -12.17 13.86
CA PRO A 9 7.47 -13.34 14.00
C PRO A 9 7.55 -14.40 12.89
N CYS A 10 8.04 -14.05 11.70
CA CYS A 10 8.18 -14.98 10.58
C CYS A 10 9.39 -15.94 10.75
N ASN A 11 10.16 -15.77 11.84
CA ASN A 11 11.33 -16.57 12.19
C ASN A 11 12.27 -16.80 10.99
N ARG A 12 12.74 -15.70 10.38
CA ARG A 12 13.63 -15.73 9.20
C ARG A 12 13.10 -16.59 8.05
N GLY A 13 11.79 -16.55 7.84
CA GLY A 13 11.10 -17.23 6.74
C GLY A 13 10.85 -18.72 6.97
N GLU A 14 11.03 -19.23 8.19
CA GLU A 14 10.57 -20.58 8.53
C GLU A 14 9.05 -20.66 8.47
N GLU A 15 8.36 -19.73 9.13
CA GLU A 15 6.89 -19.69 9.15
C GLU A 15 6.32 -19.40 7.74
N ALA A 16 6.91 -18.47 7.00
CA ALA A 16 6.50 -18.15 5.63
C ALA A 16 6.52 -19.37 4.70
N LYS A 17 7.47 -20.30 4.87
CA LYS A 17 7.53 -21.54 4.08
C LYS A 17 6.41 -22.50 4.45
N VAL A 18 6.08 -22.60 5.73
CA VAL A 18 4.99 -23.45 6.23
C VAL A 18 3.66 -22.94 5.67
N VAL A 19 3.42 -21.63 5.73
CA VAL A 19 2.17 -21.02 5.23
C VAL A 19 2.16 -20.78 3.71
N GLY A 20 3.30 -20.92 3.04
CA GLY A 20 3.45 -20.66 1.61
C GLY A 20 3.30 -19.19 1.21
N TYR A 21 3.52 -18.25 2.15
CA TYR A 21 3.28 -16.83 1.97
C TYR A 21 4.34 -15.98 2.67
N CYS A 22 4.95 -15.07 1.92
CA CYS A 22 5.89 -14.07 2.43
C CYS A 22 5.36 -12.67 2.09
N ILE A 23 5.11 -11.83 3.10
CA ILE A 23 4.60 -10.47 2.88
C ILE A 23 5.58 -9.61 2.08
N ALA A 24 6.89 -9.79 2.28
CA ALA A 24 7.89 -9.02 1.55
C ALA A 24 7.86 -9.32 0.04
N ASP A 25 7.72 -10.60 -0.33
CA ASP A 25 7.63 -11.01 -1.74
C ASP A 25 6.39 -10.39 -2.39
N ARG A 26 5.25 -10.37 -1.68
CA ARG A 26 4.02 -9.76 -2.19
C ARG A 26 4.05 -8.23 -2.27
N LEU A 27 4.80 -7.59 -1.38
CA LEU A 27 5.06 -6.15 -1.47
C LEU A 27 6.00 -5.83 -2.65
N SER A 28 6.98 -6.69 -2.93
CA SER A 28 7.81 -6.58 -4.12
C SER A 28 7.01 -6.78 -5.41
N ASP A 29 6.15 -7.80 -5.47
CA ASP A 29 5.24 -8.02 -6.61
C ASP A 29 4.36 -6.78 -6.85
N ALA A 30 3.86 -6.12 -5.79
CA ALA A 30 3.09 -4.89 -5.91
C ALA A 30 3.92 -3.70 -6.42
N TYR A 31 5.19 -3.58 -6.01
CA TYR A 31 6.13 -2.59 -6.53
C TYR A 31 6.41 -2.80 -8.02
N ASP A 32 6.56 -4.06 -8.46
CA ASP A 32 6.76 -4.44 -9.86
C ASP A 32 5.47 -4.38 -10.70
N GLY A 33 4.33 -4.04 -10.09
CA GLY A 33 3.05 -3.87 -10.77
C GLY A 33 2.31 -5.17 -11.10
N ILE A 34 2.69 -6.29 -10.47
CA ILE A 34 2.04 -7.60 -10.65
C ILE A 34 0.76 -7.64 -9.82
N ALA A 35 -0.37 -7.34 -10.46
CA ALA A 35 -1.66 -7.22 -9.77
C ALA A 35 -2.21 -8.56 -9.25
N GLU A 36 -1.82 -9.68 -9.87
CA GLU A 36 -2.33 -11.01 -9.53
C GLU A 36 -1.82 -11.52 -8.18
N THR A 37 -0.58 -11.20 -7.84
CA THR A 37 0.05 -11.64 -6.59
C THR A 37 0.32 -10.50 -5.64
N GLY A 38 0.47 -9.26 -6.12
CA GLY A 38 0.81 -8.09 -5.32
C GLY A 38 -0.13 -7.84 -4.13
N LEU A 39 0.45 -7.43 -3.00
CA LEU A 39 -0.29 -6.97 -1.84
C LEU A 39 -0.41 -5.44 -1.85
N PHE A 40 -1.64 -4.94 -2.00
CA PHE A 40 -1.95 -3.50 -2.03
C PHE A 40 -2.74 -3.09 -0.79
N PHE A 41 -2.23 -2.10 -0.05
CA PHE A 41 -2.97 -1.52 1.08
C PHE A 41 -3.80 -0.33 0.64
N THR A 42 -5.07 -0.32 1.02
CA THR A 42 -5.95 0.83 0.86
C THR A 42 -6.92 0.92 2.03
N GLY A 43 -7.37 2.13 2.34
CA GLY A 43 -8.41 2.33 3.36
C GLY A 43 -9.77 1.81 2.89
N ALA A 44 -10.72 1.62 3.81
CA ALA A 44 -12.07 1.15 3.50
C ALA A 44 -12.81 2.04 2.46
N THR A 45 -12.43 3.31 2.36
CA THR A 45 -12.99 4.30 1.42
C THR A 45 -12.13 4.53 0.18
N GLY A 46 -11.06 3.75 -0.05
CA GLY A 46 -10.14 3.95 -1.17
C GLY A 46 -10.80 3.92 -2.54
N TYR A 47 -11.90 3.18 -2.69
CA TYR A 47 -12.72 3.13 -3.91
C TYR A 47 -13.35 4.48 -4.29
N ARG A 48 -13.38 5.47 -3.38
CA ARG A 48 -13.93 6.81 -3.63
C ARG A 48 -12.96 7.73 -4.37
N LEU A 49 -11.67 7.38 -4.41
CA LEU A 49 -10.63 8.19 -5.06
C LEU A 49 -10.76 8.12 -6.58
N LYS A 50 -10.71 9.27 -7.25
CA LYS A 50 -10.89 9.39 -8.72
C LYS A 50 -9.66 9.89 -9.46
N GLU A 51 -8.73 10.52 -8.76
CA GLU A 51 -7.57 11.18 -9.34
C GLU A 51 -6.36 11.09 -8.40
N ILE A 52 -5.17 11.20 -8.98
CA ILE A 52 -3.92 11.36 -8.24
C ILE A 52 -3.67 12.86 -8.14
N ILE A 53 -3.57 13.37 -6.92
CA ILE A 53 -3.29 14.78 -6.64
C ILE A 53 -1.92 14.92 -6.00
N THR A 54 -1.37 16.14 -6.05
CA THR A 54 -0.15 16.47 -5.34
C THR A 54 -0.38 16.47 -3.83
N VAL A 55 0.70 16.30 -3.07
CA VAL A 55 0.65 16.39 -1.60
C VAL A 55 0.12 17.77 -1.14
N LYS A 56 0.41 18.83 -1.90
CA LYS A 56 -0.04 20.19 -1.57
C LYS A 56 -1.57 20.31 -1.66
N GLU A 57 -2.17 19.83 -2.75
CA GLU A 57 -3.62 19.81 -2.95
C GLU A 57 -4.28 18.92 -1.89
N LEU A 58 -3.73 17.74 -1.61
CA LEU A 58 -4.24 16.84 -0.57
C LEU A 58 -4.33 17.53 0.79
N ILE A 59 -3.26 18.20 1.23
CA ILE A 59 -3.25 18.90 2.52
C ILE A 59 -4.24 20.06 2.53
N HIS A 60 -4.35 20.82 1.44
CA HIS A 60 -5.31 21.92 1.33
C HIS A 60 -6.76 21.42 1.42
N LYS A 61 -7.14 20.39 0.65
CA LYS A 61 -8.47 19.74 0.73
C LYS A 61 -8.79 19.21 2.14
N LEU A 62 -7.79 18.66 2.85
CA LEU A 62 -7.98 18.18 4.22
C LEU A 62 -8.16 19.31 5.25
N MET A 63 -7.54 20.48 5.02
CA MET A 63 -7.60 21.61 5.95
C MET A 63 -8.79 22.53 5.71
N GLU A 64 -9.18 22.73 4.46
CA GLU A 64 -10.20 23.72 4.06
C GLU A 64 -11.52 23.06 3.62
N GLY A 65 -11.54 21.74 3.44
CA GLY A 65 -12.69 20.98 2.98
C GLY A 65 -12.49 20.48 1.54
N GLU A 66 -13.19 19.38 1.21
CA GLU A 66 -13.01 18.69 -0.09
C GLU A 66 -13.39 19.57 -1.29
N ASP A 67 -14.27 20.55 -1.07
CA ASP A 67 -14.79 21.49 -2.08
C ASP A 67 -13.98 22.81 -2.17
N ALA A 68 -12.91 22.97 -1.39
CA ALA A 68 -12.15 24.23 -1.31
C ALA A 68 -11.44 24.63 -2.62
N GLU A 69 -11.37 23.73 -3.60
CA GLU A 69 -10.69 23.95 -4.89
C GLU A 69 -11.63 24.22 -6.09
N ASP A 70 -12.95 24.30 -5.90
CA ASP A 70 -13.91 24.59 -6.99
C ASP A 70 -14.23 26.10 -7.17
N GLU A 71 -13.67 27.01 -6.36
CA GLU A 71 -13.97 28.47 -6.40
C GLU A 71 -12.95 29.34 -7.15
N LYS A 72 -12.27 28.84 -8.18
CA LYS A 72 -11.45 29.68 -9.09
C LYS A 72 -11.88 29.64 -10.55
#